data_AF-A0A933QZF3-F1
#
_entry.id   AF-A0A933QZF3-F1
#
_cell.length_a   1.000
_cell.length_b   1.000
_cell.length_c   1.000
_cell.angle_alpha   90.00
_cell.angle_beta   90.00
_cell.angle_gamma   90.00
#
_symmetry.space_group_name_H-M   'P 1'
#
loop_
_entity.id
_entity.type
_entity.pdbx_description
1 polymer ?
#
loop_
_entity_poly.entity_id
_entity_poly.type
_entity_poly.pdbx_seq_one_letter_code
_entity_poly.pdbx_strand_id
1 'polypeptide(L)'
;IYLQAPVDTLLNRIAKRGINYEQHIDSTYLDRLSQGYARFFHDYDAAPLLIVNAAHVDLVNSDAAYQELLAQIERVKTGRHYFNPMPVSL
;
A
#
# COMPACT_ATOMS: atom_id res chain seq x y z
N ILE A 1 -8.91 1.96 3.40
CA ILE A 1 -7.44 2.04 3.58
C ILE A 1 -6.81 1.82 2.21
N TYR A 2 -5.88 2.67 1.81
CA TYR A 2 -5.23 2.62 0.51
C TYR A 2 -3.71 2.52 0.70
N LEU A 3 -3.13 1.37 0.35
CA LEU A 3 -1.69 1.13 0.43
C LEU A 3 -1.04 1.47 -0.91
N GLN A 4 -0.11 2.41 -0.92
CA GLN A 4 0.59 2.87 -2.12
C GLN A 4 2.05 2.43 -2.10
N ALA A 5 2.56 1.91 -3.21
CA ALA A 5 3.98 1.69 -3.40
C ALA A 5 4.34 1.91 -4.87
N PRO A 6 5.60 2.27 -5.19
CA PRO A 6 6.08 2.34 -6.56
C PRO A 6 5.85 1.03 -7.32
N VAL A 7 5.58 1.12 -8.62
CA VAL A 7 5.34 -0.06 -9.49
C VAL A 7 6.50 -1.05 -9.39
N ASP A 8 7.74 -0.58 -9.35
CA ASP A 8 8.93 -1.43 -9.19
C ASP A 8 8.93 -2.21 -7.86
N THR A 9 8.48 -1.57 -6.77
CA THR A 9 8.31 -2.24 -5.47
C THR A 9 7.24 -3.32 -5.54
N LEU A 10 6.13 -3.05 -6.24
CA LEU A 10 5.04 -4.01 -6.41
C LEU A 10 5.47 -5.21 -7.27
N LEU A 11 6.19 -4.97 -8.37
CA LEU A 11 6.75 -6.03 -9.23
C LEU A 11 7.72 -6.92 -8.44
N ASN A 12 8.62 -6.32 -7.65
CA ASN A 12 9.53 -7.07 -6.80
C ASN A 12 8.77 -7.94 -5.78
N ARG A 13 7.70 -7.41 -5.17
CA ARG A 13 6.84 -8.19 -4.26
C ARG A 13 6.11 -9.34 -4.96
N ILE A 14 5.58 -9.10 -6.17
CA ILE A 14 4.95 -10.15 -6.99
C ILE A 14 5.96 -11.26 -7.31
N ALA A 15 7.15 -10.89 -7.76
CA ALA A 15 8.24 -11.83 -8.04
C ALA A 15 8.60 -12.66 -6.79
N LYS A 16 8.78 -12.01 -5.64
CA LYS A 16 9.08 -12.67 -4.36
C LYS A 16 8.00 -13.65 -3.89
N ARG A 17 6.72 -13.39 -4.16
CA ARG A 17 5.63 -14.32 -3.80
C ARG A 17 5.62 -15.59 -4.64
N GLY A 18 6.15 -15.56 -5.86
CA GLY A 18 6.26 -16.73 -6.73
C GLY A 18 4.92 -17.33 -7.20
N ILE A 19 3.83 -16.56 -7.18
CA ILE A 19 2.52 -17.04 -7.61
C ILE A 19 2.47 -17.08 -9.15
N ASN A 20 2.36 -18.29 -9.73
CA ASN A 20 2.51 -18.54 -11.18
C ASN A 20 1.70 -17.61 -12.08
N TYR A 21 0.44 -17.31 -11.75
CA TYR A 21 -0.40 -16.45 -12.58
C TYR A 21 -0.03 -14.97 -12.46
N GLU A 22 0.51 -14.54 -11.31
CA GLU A 22 0.94 -13.14 -11.11
C GLU A 22 2.29 -12.87 -11.78
N GLN A 23 3.14 -13.88 -11.99
CA GLN A 23 4.45 -13.71 -12.63
C GLN A 23 4.38 -13.15 -14.05
N HIS A 24 3.24 -13.29 -14.72
CA HIS A 24 3.01 -12.79 -16.07
C HIS A 24 2.37 -11.39 -16.11
N ILE A 25 2.21 -10.75 -14.94
CA ILE A 25 1.71 -9.38 -14.86
C ILE A 25 2.73 -8.43 -15.48
N ASP A 26 2.32 -7.78 -16.57
CA ASP A 26 3.12 -6.77 -17.24
C ASP A 26 3.24 -5.48 -16.41
N SER A 27 4.40 -4.83 -16.47
CA SER A 27 4.64 -3.57 -15.76
C SER A 27 3.68 -2.46 -16.19
N THR A 28 3.34 -2.38 -17.50
CA THR A 28 2.38 -1.43 -18.05
C THR A 28 0.98 -1.69 -17.52
N TYR A 29 0.59 -2.96 -17.37
CA TYR A 29 -0.69 -3.31 -16.77
C TYR A 29 -0.75 -2.86 -15.31
N LEU A 30 0.31 -3.16 -14.55
CA LEU A 30 0.37 -2.79 -13.13
C LEU A 30 0.41 -1.28 -12.93
N ASP A 31 1.09 -0.55 -13.80
CA ASP A 31 1.10 0.92 -13.82
C ASP A 31 -0.29 1.49 -14.10
N ARG A 32 -1.01 0.99 -15.12
CA ARG A 32 -2.41 1.38 -15.38
C ARG A 32 -3.32 1.11 -14.19
N LEU A 33 -3.15 -0.03 -13.52
CA LEU A 33 -3.90 -0.37 -12.32
C LEU A 33 -3.60 0.60 -11.18
N SER A 34 -2.32 0.87 -10.94
CA SER A 34 -1.87 1.84 -9.93
C SER A 34 -2.47 3.22 -10.16
N GLN A 35 -2.44 3.72 -11.40
CA GLN A 35 -3.03 5.00 -11.79
C GLN A 35 -4.56 5.00 -11.62
N GLY A 36 -5.23 3.90 -11.98
CA GLY A 36 -6.68 3.72 -11.80
C GLY A 36 -7.08 3.86 -10.33
N TYR A 37 -6.37 3.19 -9.42
CA TYR A 37 -6.60 3.33 -7.98
C TYR A 37 -6.25 4.72 -7.45
N ALA A 38 -5.15 5.32 -7.92
CA ALA A 38 -4.78 6.67 -7.52
C ALA A 38 -5.88 7.68 -7.89
N ARG A 39 -6.45 7.56 -9.09
CA ARG A 39 -7.59 8.39 -9.53
C ARG A 39 -8.84 8.11 -8.71
N PHE A 40 -9.17 6.85 -8.47
CA PHE A 40 -10.33 6.49 -7.64
C PHE A 40 -10.25 7.09 -6.24
N PHE A 41 -9.10 6.95 -5.56
CA PHE A 41 -8.92 7.46 -4.20
C PHE A 41 -8.66 8.96 -4.13
N HIS A 42 -8.29 9.61 -5.24
CA HIS A 42 -8.20 11.08 -5.31
C HIS A 42 -9.55 11.73 -5.01
N ASP A 43 -10.63 11.19 -5.57
CA ASP A 43 -11.99 11.74 -5.44
C ASP A 43 -12.84 11.01 -4.39
N TYR A 44 -12.31 9.99 -3.73
CA TYR A 44 -13.05 9.20 -2.74
C TYR A 44 -13.34 10.00 -1.47
N ASP A 45 -14.63 10.12 -1.14
CA ASP A 45 -15.15 10.83 0.03
C ASP A 45 -16.27 10.06 0.79
N ALA A 46 -16.68 8.88 0.30
CA ALA A 46 -17.78 8.10 0.86
C ALA A 46 -17.50 7.55 2.28
N ALA A 47 -16.25 7.50 2.71
CA ALA A 47 -15.83 7.05 4.03
C ALA A 47 -14.47 7.65 4.42
N PRO A 48 -14.08 7.59 5.70
CA PRO A 48 -12.73 7.98 6.13
C PRO A 48 -11.66 7.21 5.34
N LEU A 49 -10.70 7.93 4.78
CA LEU A 49 -9.66 7.38 3.93
C LEU A 49 -8.30 7.53 4.60
N LEU A 50 -7.69 6.39 4.93
CA LEU A 50 -6.28 6.31 5.31
C LEU A 50 -5.44 5.89 4.10
N ILE A 51 -4.52 6.75 3.68
CA ILE A 51 -3.54 6.52 2.62
C ILE A 51 -2.20 6.21 3.28
N VAL A 52 -1.60 5.07 2.94
CA VAL A 52 -0.38 4.56 3.55
C VAL A 52 0.70 4.42 2.49
N ASN A 53 1.86 5.05 2.71
CA ASN A 53 3.03 4.78 1.89
C ASN A 53 3.66 3.44 2.31
N ALA A 54 3.45 2.42 1.49
CA ALA A 54 3.94 1.08 1.68
C ALA A 54 5.24 0.79 0.90
N ALA A 55 6.02 1.79 0.49
CA ALA A 55 7.23 1.59 -0.32
C ALA A 55 8.32 0.79 0.41
N HIS A 56 8.57 1.11 1.69
CA HIS A 56 9.69 0.54 2.46
C HIS A 56 9.26 -0.26 3.70
N VAL A 57 7.96 -0.37 3.94
CA VAL A 57 7.41 -1.12 5.08
C VAL A 57 7.18 -2.59 4.71
N ASP A 58 7.55 -3.49 5.61
CA ASP A 58 7.22 -4.91 5.52
C ASP A 58 6.11 -5.27 6.50
N LEU A 59 4.86 -5.05 6.08
CA LEU A 59 3.68 -5.37 6.89
C LEU A 59 3.44 -6.88 7.05
N VAL A 60 4.15 -7.72 6.29
CA VAL A 60 3.97 -9.17 6.33
C VAL A 60 4.90 -9.79 7.37
N ASN A 61 6.15 -9.33 7.44
CA ASN A 61 7.17 -9.92 8.30
C ASN A 61 7.50 -9.08 9.55
N SER A 62 7.03 -7.83 9.65
CA SER A 62 7.27 -6.97 10.81
C SER A 62 6.00 -6.77 11.62
N ASP A 63 5.92 -7.43 12.78
CA ASP A 63 4.81 -7.23 13.72
C ASP A 63 4.77 -5.76 14.21
N ALA A 64 5.92 -5.14 14.46
CA ALA A 64 5.97 -3.72 14.84
C ALA A 64 5.33 -2.81 13.79
N ALA A 65 5.64 -3.01 12.50
CA ALA A 65 5.04 -2.24 11.42
C ALA A 65 3.54 -2.50 11.28
N TYR A 66 3.10 -3.74 11.50
CA TYR A 66 1.69 -4.10 11.54
C TYR A 66 0.96 -3.40 12.69
N GLN A 67 1.50 -3.42 13.91
CA GLN A 67 0.91 -2.75 15.07
C GLN A 67 0.83 -1.24 14.87
N GLU A 68 1.84 -0.62 14.25
CA GLU A 68 1.82 0.81 13.95
C GLU A 68 0.69 1.14 12.97
N LEU A 69 0.53 0.36 11.90
CA LEU A 69 -0.58 0.51 10.97
C LEU A 69 -1.94 0.32 11.65
N LEU A 70 -2.07 -0.70 12.50
CA LEU A 70 -3.31 -0.98 13.24
C LEU A 70 -3.70 0.20 14.13
N ALA A 71 -2.75 0.75 14.89
CA ALA A 71 -2.97 1.92 15.73
C ALA A 71 -3.41 3.15 14.92
N GLN A 72 -2.91 3.32 13.69
CA GLN A 72 -3.37 4.39 12.81
C GLN A 72 -4.78 4.16 12.31
N ILE A 73 -5.12 2.93 11.92
CA ILE A 73 -6.48 2.56 11.48
C ILE A 73 -7.50 2.88 12.59
N GLU A 74 -7.18 2.59 13.84
CA GLU A 74 -8.07 2.87 14.98
C GLU A 74 -8.30 4.37 15.22
N ARG A 75 -7.31 5.21 14.90
CA ARG A 75 -7.37 6.68 15.06
C ARG A 75 -8.16 7.38 13.96
N VAL A 76 -8.21 6.81 12.76
CA VAL A 76 -8.89 7.43 11.62
C VAL A 76 -10.39 7.34 11.79
N LYS A 77 -11.03 8.48 12.10
CA LYS A 77 -12.49 8.57 12.29
C LYS A 77 -13.22 9.30 11.18
N THR A 78 -12.60 10.30 10.56
CA THR A 78 -13.20 11.16 9.53
C THR A 78 -12.15 11.66 8.54
N GLY A 79 -12.58 12.08 7.36
CA GLY A 79 -11.73 12.75 6.38
C GLY A 79 -10.61 11.87 5.80
N ARG A 80 -9.57 12.53 5.29
CA ARG A 80 -8.43 11.90 4.61
C ARG A 80 -7.17 12.04 5.45
N HIS A 81 -6.46 10.94 5.64
CA HIS A 81 -5.25 10.83 6.44
C HIS A 81 -4.13 10.22 5.61
N TYR A 82 -2.91 10.69 5.86
CA TYR A 82 -1.69 10.18 5.23
C TYR A 82 -0.79 9.61 6.31
N PHE A 83 -0.30 8.40 6.09
CA PHE A 83 0.59 7.71 6.99
C PHE A 83 1.81 7.20 6.22
N ASN A 84 3.01 7.55 6.70
CA ASN A 84 4.27 7.08 6.16
C ASN A 84 4.98 6.26 7.24
N PRO A 85 4.76 4.94 7.31
CA PRO A 85 5.46 4.08 8.26
C PRO A 85 6.97 4.18 8.00
N MET A 86 7.72 4.45 9.06
CA MET A 86 9.18 4.47 8.98
C MET A 86 9.67 3.03 8.85
N PRO A 87 10.65 2.74 7.98
CA PRO A 87 11.32 1.46 8.03
C PRO A 87 11.91 1.29 9.43
N VAL A 88 11.69 0.12 10.04
CA VAL A 88 12.27 -0.19 11.34
C VAL A 88 13.79 -0.21 11.15
N SER A 89 14.47 0.84 11.61
CA SER A 89 15.92 0.85 11.73
C SER A 89 16.30 -0.18 12.78
N LEU A 90 17.06 -1.20 12.36
CA LEU A 90 17.77 -2.10 13.28
C LEU A 90 18.88 -1.35 14.01
#